data_AF-K8XVM8-F1
#
_entry.id   AF-K8XVM8-F1
#
_cell.length_a   1.000
_cell.length_b   1.000
_cell.length_c   1.000
_cell.angle_alpha   90.00
_cell.angle_beta   90.00
_cell.angle_gamma   90.00
#
_symmetry.space_group_name_H-M   'P 1'
#
loop_
_entity.id
_entity.type
_entity.pdbx_description
1 polymer ?
#
loop_
_entity_poly.entity_id
_entity_poly.type
_entity_poly.pdbx_seq_one_letter_code
_entity_poly.pdbx_strand_id
1 'polypeptide(L)'
;MATTESFLVPDVPDVDPNTFGHDSGAVALTDPTHDIDGDGVLDTQTFDAGDAVVIASDLDSDGDADHLTMIHEDGEYASWEFRRDGDGVVHWQQTDGGTLGNG
;
A
#
# COMPACT_ATOMS: atom_id res chain seq x y z
N MET A 1 -6.31 -16.24 -36.83
CA MET A 1 -5.21 -15.65 -36.07
C MET A 1 -5.84 -15.14 -34.77
N ALA A 2 -5.75 -15.90 -33.68
CA ALA A 2 -6.19 -15.41 -32.38
C ALA A 2 -5.00 -14.63 -31.79
N THR A 3 -5.19 -13.33 -31.58
CA THR A 3 -4.23 -12.52 -30.83
C THR A 3 -4.21 -13.10 -29.43
N THR A 4 -3.05 -13.60 -29.01
CA THR A 4 -2.84 -13.90 -27.59
C THR A 4 -2.96 -12.55 -26.91
N GLU A 5 -4.05 -12.32 -26.19
CA GLU A 5 -4.13 -11.19 -25.30
C GLU A 5 -3.13 -11.53 -24.20
N SER A 6 -1.94 -10.93 -24.29
CA SER A 6 -0.98 -10.95 -23.22
C SER A 6 -1.75 -10.46 -21.99
N PHE A 7 -2.03 -11.37 -21.06
CA PHE A 7 -2.57 -11.01 -19.76
C PHE A 7 -1.54 -10.08 -19.14
N LEU A 8 -1.79 -8.77 -19.22
CA LEU A 8 -0.99 -7.78 -18.54
C LEU A 8 -1.18 -8.11 -17.07
N VAL A 9 -0.14 -8.65 -16.45
CA VAL A 9 -0.06 -8.59 -14.99
C VAL A 9 -0.08 -7.09 -14.71
N PRO A 10 -1.09 -6.55 -14.00
CA PRO A 10 -1.06 -5.15 -13.62
C PRO A 10 0.29 -4.90 -12.95
N ASP A 11 0.94 -3.80 -13.34
CA ASP A 11 2.14 -3.34 -12.64
C ASP A 11 1.70 -3.11 -11.20
N VAL A 12 2.17 -3.94 -10.26
CA VAL A 12 1.80 -3.84 -8.84
C VAL A 12 2.99 -3.30 -8.06
N PRO A 13 2.77 -2.49 -7.03
CA PRO A 13 3.86 -2.01 -6.18
C PRO A 13 4.68 -3.17 -5.60
N ASP A 14 6.00 -3.03 -5.58
CA ASP A 14 6.92 -4.02 -5.02
C ASP A 14 6.98 -3.87 -3.49
N VAL A 15 6.13 -4.64 -2.81
CA VAL A 15 6.01 -4.62 -1.34
C VAL A 15 6.09 -6.05 -0.82
N ASP A 16 6.99 -6.31 0.13
CA ASP A 16 7.06 -7.57 0.87
C ASP A 16 6.52 -7.34 2.30
N PRO A 17 5.32 -7.84 2.64
CA PRO A 17 4.69 -7.57 3.92
C PRO A 17 5.44 -8.17 5.11
N ASN A 18 6.24 -9.22 4.89
CA ASN A 18 7.00 -9.88 5.96
C ASN A 18 8.28 -9.11 6.35
N THR A 19 8.68 -8.13 5.53
CA THR A 19 9.89 -7.32 5.77
C THR A 19 9.63 -5.82 5.79
N PHE A 20 8.39 -5.40 5.51
CA PHE A 20 7.99 -4.00 5.52
C PHE A 20 8.09 -3.41 6.93
N GLY A 21 8.59 -2.19 7.02
CA GLY A 21 8.70 -1.50 8.30
C GLY A 21 9.39 -0.15 8.19
N HIS A 22 9.94 0.31 9.31
CA HIS A 22 10.46 1.67 9.48
C HIS A 22 11.40 2.14 8.37
N ASP A 23 12.33 1.27 7.97
CA ASP A 23 13.37 1.56 6.98
C ASP A 23 12.97 1.23 5.53
N SER A 24 11.70 0.86 5.29
CA SER A 24 11.20 0.63 3.93
C SER A 24 11.21 1.92 3.10
N GLY A 25 11.44 1.76 1.79
CA GLY A 25 11.39 2.88 0.85
C GLY A 25 9.96 3.38 0.60
N ALA A 26 9.86 4.48 -0.16
CA ALA A 26 8.59 4.95 -0.70
C ALA A 26 7.95 3.86 -1.58
N VAL A 27 6.61 3.82 -1.58
CA VAL A 27 5.82 2.85 -2.34
C VAL A 27 5.07 3.58 -3.43
N ALA A 28 5.61 3.56 -4.65
CA ALA A 28 4.97 4.21 -5.79
C ALA A 28 3.69 3.48 -6.19
N LEU A 29 2.58 4.23 -6.33
CA LEU A 29 1.32 3.69 -6.82
C LEU A 29 1.31 3.68 -8.35
N THR A 30 0.82 2.58 -8.92
CA THR A 30 0.94 2.31 -10.37
C THR A 30 -0.39 2.41 -11.11
N ASP A 31 -1.48 2.02 -10.43
CA ASP A 31 -2.85 2.01 -10.95
C ASP A 31 -3.84 2.21 -9.79
N PRO A 32 -3.90 3.41 -9.18
CA PRO A 32 -4.90 3.70 -8.16
C PRO A 32 -6.31 3.63 -8.77
N THR A 33 -7.24 3.05 -8.01
CA THR A 33 -8.59 2.69 -8.50
C THR A 33 -9.72 3.26 -7.64
N HIS A 34 -9.40 3.80 -6.47
CA HIS A 34 -10.36 4.34 -5.53
C HIS A 34 -10.00 5.79 -5.16
N ASP A 35 -11.03 6.61 -5.04
CA ASP A 35 -10.98 7.99 -4.52
C ASP A 35 -11.56 7.93 -3.10
N ILE A 36 -10.69 8.05 -2.08
CA ILE A 36 -11.08 7.90 -0.68
C ILE A 36 -11.34 9.23 0.00
N ASP A 37 -10.77 10.33 -0.50
CA ASP A 37 -10.91 11.66 0.08
C ASP A 37 -12.02 12.52 -0.59
N GLY A 38 -12.50 12.10 -1.76
CA GLY A 38 -13.63 12.64 -2.49
C GLY A 38 -13.29 13.84 -3.38
N ASP A 39 -12.03 14.02 -3.77
CA ASP A 39 -11.60 15.13 -4.61
C ASP A 39 -11.80 14.89 -6.13
N GLY A 40 -12.12 13.64 -6.51
CA GLY A 40 -12.33 13.19 -7.89
C GLY A 40 -11.09 12.63 -8.59
N VAL A 41 -9.96 12.51 -7.90
CA VAL A 41 -8.72 11.85 -8.31
C VAL A 41 -8.66 10.47 -7.63
N LEU A 42 -8.13 9.46 -8.33
CA LEU A 42 -7.95 8.14 -7.72
C LEU A 42 -6.63 8.14 -6.95
N ASP A 43 -6.70 7.83 -5.67
CA ASP A 43 -5.60 7.92 -4.70
C ASP A 43 -5.21 6.55 -4.11
N THR A 44 -6.10 5.55 -4.18
CA THR A 44 -5.93 4.30 -3.44
C THR A 44 -5.86 3.08 -4.36
N GLN A 45 -4.86 2.23 -4.12
CA GLN A 45 -4.65 0.95 -4.78
C GLN A 45 -4.77 -0.20 -3.78
N THR A 46 -5.45 -1.28 -4.17
CA THR A 46 -5.51 -2.53 -3.41
C THR A 46 -4.91 -3.65 -4.24
N PHE A 47 -3.99 -4.42 -3.66
CA PHE A 47 -3.28 -5.48 -4.36
C PHE A 47 -2.86 -6.62 -3.41
N ASP A 48 -2.69 -7.81 -3.97
CA ASP A 48 -2.14 -8.97 -3.26
C ASP A 48 -0.61 -8.87 -3.22
N ALA A 49 0.00 -9.11 -2.06
CA ALA A 49 1.44 -9.17 -1.86
C ALA A 49 1.79 -10.35 -0.96
N GLY A 50 2.29 -11.45 -1.53
CA GLY A 50 2.61 -12.66 -0.76
C GLY A 50 1.37 -13.26 -0.09
N ASP A 51 1.39 -13.33 1.25
CA ASP A 51 0.31 -13.81 2.11
C ASP A 51 -0.57 -12.69 2.71
N ALA A 52 -0.48 -11.48 2.16
CA ALA A 52 -1.26 -10.33 2.61
C ALA A 52 -1.99 -9.62 1.46
N VAL A 53 -3.09 -8.96 1.82
CA VAL A 53 -3.71 -7.91 1.00
C VAL A 53 -3.19 -6.56 1.49
N VAL A 54 -2.76 -5.72 0.57
CA VAL A 54 -2.24 -4.37 0.85
C VAL A 54 -3.20 -3.33 0.30
N ILE A 55 -3.50 -2.32 1.11
CA ILE A 55 -4.23 -1.11 0.74
C ILE A 55 -3.26 0.05 0.92
N ALA A 56 -2.96 0.76 -0.17
CA ALA A 56 -2.02 1.89 -0.18
C ALA A 56 -2.71 3.13 -0.78
N SER A 57 -2.54 4.28 -0.13
CA SER A 57 -3.20 5.55 -0.49
C SER A 57 -2.20 6.69 -0.57
N ASP A 58 -2.24 7.44 -1.68
CA ASP A 58 -1.49 8.69 -1.93
C ASP A 58 -2.44 9.88 -1.70
N LEU A 59 -2.36 10.50 -0.52
CA LEU A 59 -3.27 11.56 -0.08
C LEU A 59 -2.73 12.98 -0.35
N ASP A 60 -1.43 13.10 -0.65
CA ASP A 60 -0.81 14.38 -1.01
C ASP A 60 -0.52 14.54 -2.52
N SER A 61 -0.88 13.52 -3.31
CA SER A 61 -0.81 13.46 -4.78
C SER A 61 0.62 13.54 -5.34
N ASP A 62 1.61 13.02 -4.61
CA ASP A 62 3.00 12.95 -5.09
C ASP A 62 3.31 11.66 -5.89
N GLY A 63 2.39 10.70 -5.89
CA GLY A 63 2.48 9.42 -6.57
C GLY A 63 3.00 8.28 -5.69
N ASP A 64 3.49 8.57 -4.49
CA ASP A 64 3.91 7.60 -3.50
C ASP A 64 2.84 7.44 -2.41
N ALA A 65 2.74 6.25 -1.82
CA ALA A 65 1.77 6.02 -0.76
C ALA A 65 2.15 6.76 0.53
N ASP A 66 1.21 7.52 1.07
CA ASP A 66 1.26 8.14 2.39
C ASP A 66 0.79 7.21 3.49
N HIS A 67 -0.22 6.39 3.18
CA HIS A 67 -0.82 5.45 4.10
C HIS A 67 -0.82 4.05 3.52
N LEU A 68 -0.47 3.06 4.34
CA LEU A 68 -0.42 1.67 3.91
C LEU A 68 -0.94 0.76 5.03
N THR A 69 -1.95 -0.06 4.73
CA THR A 69 -2.42 -1.12 5.62
C THR A 69 -2.21 -2.48 4.98
N MET A 70 -1.64 -3.41 5.75
CA MET A 70 -1.45 -4.80 5.38
C MET A 70 -2.36 -5.68 6.23
N ILE A 71 -3.02 -6.64 5.61
CA ILE A 71 -3.85 -7.64 6.28
C ILE A 71 -3.42 -9.02 5.80
N HIS A 72 -2.85 -9.81 6.70
CA HIS A 72 -2.39 -11.17 6.45
C HIS A 72 -3.56 -12.17 6.49
N GLU A 73 -3.40 -13.29 5.80
CA GLU A 73 -4.40 -14.38 5.75
C GLU A 73 -4.75 -14.94 7.14
N ASP A 74 -3.82 -14.89 8.10
CA ASP A 74 -4.04 -15.33 9.48
C ASP A 74 -4.77 -14.30 10.35
N GLY A 75 -5.09 -13.15 9.77
CA GLY A 75 -5.79 -12.04 10.41
C GLY A 75 -4.86 -11.01 11.05
N GLU A 76 -3.53 -11.21 11.07
CA GLU A 76 -2.63 -10.13 11.51
C GLU A 76 -2.78 -8.91 10.59
N TYR A 77 -2.78 -7.72 11.17
CA TYR A 77 -2.78 -6.48 10.40
C TYR A 77 -1.83 -5.45 11.00
N ALA A 78 -1.32 -4.59 10.14
CA ALA A 78 -0.51 -3.44 10.50
C ALA A 78 -0.86 -2.26 9.59
N SER A 79 -1.01 -1.07 10.17
CA SER A 79 -1.21 0.19 9.45
C SER A 79 -0.02 1.10 9.66
N TRP A 80 0.42 1.74 8.58
CA TRP A 80 1.65 2.51 8.50
C TRP A 80 1.37 3.87 7.85
N GLU A 81 2.13 4.88 8.26
CA GLU A 81 2.12 6.22 7.66
C GLU A 81 3.55 6.60 7.24
N PHE A 82 3.70 7.08 6.01
CA PHE A 82 4.98 7.56 5.50
C PHE A 82 5.20 8.97 6.03
N ARG A 83 6.24 9.14 6.85
CA ARG A 83 6.52 10.42 7.52
C ARG A 83 7.83 11.00 7.08
N ARG A 84 7.86 12.32 7.06
CA ARG A 84 9.08 13.12 6.98
C ARG A 84 9.29 13.87 8.29
N ASP A 85 10.37 13.56 8.99
CA ASP A 85 10.77 14.27 10.21
C ASP A 85 11.19 15.72 9.92
N GLY A 86 11.30 16.54 10.98
CA GLY A 86 11.76 17.93 10.88
C GLY A 86 13.16 18.11 10.30
N ASP A 87 14.02 17.08 10.40
CA ASP A 87 15.36 17.04 9.79
C ASP A 87 15.35 16.51 8.34
N GLY A 88 14.18 16.19 7.79
CA GLY A 88 13.99 15.72 6.41
C GLY A 88 14.18 14.22 6.20
N VAL A 89 14.45 13.45 7.26
CA VAL A 89 14.51 11.98 7.21
C VAL A 89 13.11 11.45 6.94
N VAL A 90 13.00 10.53 5.98
CA VAL A 90 11.73 9.84 5.69
C VAL A 90 11.76 8.42 6.27
N HIS A 91 10.63 7.97 6.79
CA HIS A 91 10.48 6.65 7.36
C HIS A 91 9.00 6.24 7.41
N TRP A 92 8.74 4.95 7.49
CA TRP A 92 7.40 4.46 7.82
C TRP A 92 7.21 4.40 9.33
N GLN A 93 6.09 4.91 9.82
CA GLN A 93 5.68 4.80 11.21
C GLN A 93 4.46 3.89 11.32
N GLN A 94 4.55 2.82 12.11
CA GLN A 94 3.38 2.01 12.43
C GLN A 94 2.42 2.83 13.30
N THR A 95 1.19 3.01 12.83
CA THR A 95 0.14 3.78 13.51
C THR A 95 -0.87 2.88 14.20
N ASP A 96 -1.07 1.66 13.71
CA ASP A 96 -1.94 0.66 14.33
C ASP A 96 -1.50 -0.78 13.98
N GLY A 97 -2.02 -1.76 14.71
CA GLY A 97 -1.82 -3.17 14.41
C GLY A 97 -2.49 -4.11 15.40
N GLY A 98 -2.69 -5.35 14.98
CA GLY A 98 -3.32 -6.38 15.80
C GLY A 98 -3.79 -7.58 15.00
N THR A 99 -4.83 -8.24 15.47
CA THR A 99 -5.40 -9.42 14.81
C THR A 99 -6.90 -9.23 14.59
N LEU A 100 -7.34 -9.36 13.34
CA LEU A 100 -8.73 -9.41 12.93
C LEU A 100 -9.27 -10.83 13.14
N GLY A 101 -10.51 -10.97 13.59
CA GLY A 101 -11.20 -12.26 13.59
C GLY A 101 -11.14 -13.11 14.87
N ASN A 102 -10.63 -12.60 15.99
CA ASN A 102 -10.97 -13.08 17.34
C ASN A 102 -10.76 -12.00 18.41
N GLY A 103 -11.88 -11.45 18.92
CA GLY A 103 -11.98 -10.70 20.17
C GLY A 103 -13.18 -11.20 20.96
#